data_AF-A0A368UIN4-F1
#
_entry.id   AF-A0A368UIN4-F1
#
_cell.length_a   1.000
_cell.length_b   1.000
_cell.length_c   1.000
_cell.angle_alpha   90.00
_cell.angle_beta   90.00
_cell.angle_gamma   90.00
#
_symmetry.space_group_name_H-M   'P 1'
#
loop_
_entity.id
_entity.type
_entity.pdbx_description
1 polymer ?
#
loop_
_entity_poly.entity_id
_entity_poly.type
_entity_poly.pdbx_seq_one_letter_code
_entity_poly.pdbx_strand_id
1 'polypeptide(L)'
;MKPNIKDCAPKANYSNWNAIDWLKVERSVKSLQRRIAKAIREGKHGKAKSLQWILTHSFHAKLWAVKRVTENKGKRTSGVDKIRWKNPTQKLSAAKSLVRKGYKALPLRRLYILKKNGKKRPLGIPTMKDRAFQALHLLALEPISETLADKGSYGFRLFRSCHDALERCFIHLSRTDSATWIL
;
A
#
# COMPACT_ATOMS: atom_id res chain seq x y z
N MET A 1 -29.91 18.88 -2.23
CA MET A 1 -30.03 17.48 -1.74
C MET A 1 -28.64 16.86 -1.67
N LYS A 2 -28.14 16.47 -0.49
CA LYS A 2 -26.85 15.78 -0.36
C LYS A 2 -27.03 14.32 -0.78
N PRO A 3 -26.18 13.75 -1.65
CA PRO A 3 -26.30 12.35 -2.03
C PRO A 3 -26.14 11.47 -0.79
N ASN A 4 -27.14 10.64 -0.53
CA ASN A 4 -27.13 9.63 0.52
C ASN A 4 -26.17 8.50 0.10
N ILE A 5 -24.87 8.72 0.34
CA ILE A 5 -23.85 7.70 0.19
C ILE A 5 -24.12 6.69 1.31
N LYS A 6 -24.86 5.62 1.00
CA LYS A 6 -24.95 4.45 1.87
C LYS A 6 -23.51 3.93 2.07
N ASP A 7 -22.96 4.13 3.27
CA ASP A 7 -21.69 3.54 3.68
C ASP A 7 -21.85 2.00 3.64
N CYS A 8 -21.43 1.36 2.55
CA CYS A 8 -21.51 -0.10 2.38
C CYS A 8 -20.53 -0.89 3.28
N ALA A 9 -19.87 -0.23 4.24
CA ALA A 9 -19.00 -0.87 5.21
C ALA A 9 -19.67 -0.80 6.59
N PRO A 10 -19.79 -1.93 7.31
CA PRO A 10 -20.29 -1.89 8.69
C PRO A 10 -19.45 -0.91 9.50
N LYS A 11 -20.10 0.00 10.23
CA LYS A 11 -19.44 0.88 11.21
C LYS A 11 -18.95 0.02 12.36
N ALA A 12 -17.84 -0.68 12.15
CA ALA A 12 -17.21 -1.47 13.17
C ALA A 12 -16.62 -0.50 14.21
N ASN A 13 -17.36 -0.30 15.30
CA ASN A 13 -16.93 0.47 16.45
C ASN A 13 -15.91 -0.36 17.23
N TYR A 14 -14.69 -0.42 16.73
CA TYR A 14 -13.57 -0.97 17.49
C TYR A 14 -13.21 0.00 18.61
N SER A 15 -13.21 -0.49 19.84
CA SER A 15 -12.75 0.24 21.03
C SER A 15 -11.30 -0.08 21.39
N ASN A 16 -10.82 -1.27 21.00
CA ASN A 16 -9.48 -1.76 21.32
C ASN A 16 -8.76 -2.28 20.06
N TRP A 17 -7.52 -1.81 19.83
CA TRP A 17 -6.67 -2.24 18.70
C TRP A 17 -6.32 -3.73 18.74
N ASN A 18 -6.11 -4.28 19.93
CA ASN A 18 -5.69 -5.67 20.10
C ASN A 18 -6.85 -6.66 19.87
N ALA A 19 -8.10 -6.19 19.99
CA ALA A 19 -9.30 -6.98 19.75
C ALA A 19 -9.77 -6.94 18.28
N ILE A 20 -9.00 -6.33 17.39
CA ILE A 20 -9.35 -6.25 15.97
C ILE A 20 -9.16 -7.64 15.33
N ASP A 21 -10.24 -8.18 14.76
CA ASP A 21 -10.17 -9.33 13.86
C ASP A 21 -9.49 -8.94 12.54
N TRP A 22 -8.17 -9.17 12.48
CA TRP A 22 -7.36 -8.85 11.32
C TRP A 22 -7.72 -9.69 10.08
N LEU A 23 -8.21 -10.91 10.25
CA LEU A 23 -8.63 -11.76 9.13
C LEU A 23 -9.86 -11.17 8.45
N LYS A 24 -10.83 -10.67 9.22
CA LYS A 24 -12.01 -9.97 8.69
C LYS A 24 -11.63 -8.67 7.97
N VAL A 25 -10.73 -7.89 8.56
CA VAL A 25 -10.21 -6.65 7.93
C VAL A 25 -9.54 -6.98 6.59
N GLU A 26 -8.65 -7.98 6.57
CA GLU A 26 -7.95 -8.41 5.36
C GLU A 26 -8.91 -8.88 4.26
N ARG A 27 -9.85 -9.76 4.61
CA ARG A 27 -10.86 -10.29 3.66
C ARG A 27 -11.67 -9.17 3.04
N SER A 28 -12.05 -8.17 3.83
CA SER A 28 -12.80 -7.00 3.36
C SER A 28 -11.99 -6.17 2.36
N VAL A 29 -10.71 -5.91 2.64
CA VAL A 29 -9.83 -5.15 1.74
C VAL A 29 -9.57 -5.94 0.45
N LYS A 30 -9.17 -7.22 0.56
CA LYS A 30 -8.93 -8.09 -0.59
C LYS A 30 -10.17 -8.29 -1.46
N SER A 31 -11.37 -8.30 -0.88
CA SER A 31 -12.63 -8.36 -1.64
C SER A 31 -12.79 -7.13 -2.54
N LEU A 32 -12.55 -5.93 -2.02
CA LEU A 32 -12.58 -4.70 -2.83
C LEU A 32 -11.46 -4.68 -3.88
N GLN A 33 -10.24 -5.11 -3.53
CA GLN A 33 -9.13 -5.19 -4.48
C GLN A 33 -9.43 -6.14 -5.66
N ARG A 34 -9.99 -7.32 -5.38
CA ARG A 34 -10.44 -8.26 -6.44
C ARG A 34 -11.49 -7.63 -7.37
N ARG A 35 -12.43 -6.87 -6.81
CA ARG A 35 -13.45 -6.15 -7.60
C ARG A 35 -12.84 -5.03 -8.45
N ILE A 36 -11.83 -4.32 -7.95
CA ILE A 36 -11.08 -3.31 -8.71
C ILE A 36 -10.36 -3.99 -9.89
N ALA A 37 -9.60 -5.06 -9.63
CA ALA A 37 -8.89 -5.80 -10.66
C ALA A 37 -9.84 -6.34 -11.74
N LYS A 38 -11.00 -6.90 -11.34
CA LYS A 38 -12.04 -7.35 -12.28
C LYS A 38 -12.59 -6.18 -13.12
N ALA A 39 -12.87 -5.03 -12.51
CA ALA A 39 -13.36 -3.86 -13.24
C ALA A 39 -12.34 -3.34 -14.26
N ILE A 40 -11.05 -3.32 -13.93
CA ILE A 40 -9.98 -2.94 -14.87
C ILE A 40 -9.89 -3.93 -16.03
N ARG A 41 -9.93 -5.24 -15.75
CA ARG A 41 -9.89 -6.28 -16.78
C ARG A 41 -11.06 -6.20 -17.76
N GLU A 42 -12.22 -5.78 -17.29
CA GLU A 42 -13.43 -5.56 -18.11
C GLU A 42 -13.46 -4.17 -18.79
N GLY A 43 -12.42 -3.35 -18.69
CA GLY A 43 -12.39 -1.98 -19.25
C GLY A 43 -13.30 -0.96 -18.54
N LYS A 44 -13.88 -1.31 -17.39
CA LYS A 44 -14.83 -0.48 -16.63
C LYS A 44 -14.11 0.49 -15.70
N HIS A 45 -13.40 1.46 -16.27
CA HIS A 45 -12.57 2.41 -15.51
C HIS A 45 -13.36 3.27 -14.50
N GLY A 46 -14.57 3.71 -14.84
CA GLY A 46 -15.42 4.47 -13.91
C GLY A 46 -15.75 3.66 -12.65
N LYS A 47 -16.11 2.39 -12.82
CA LYS A 47 -16.35 1.46 -11.70
C LYS A 47 -15.10 1.23 -10.86
N ALA A 48 -13.94 1.08 -11.49
CA ALA A 48 -12.67 0.95 -10.77
C ALA A 48 -12.40 2.18 -9.89
N LYS A 49 -12.58 3.41 -10.43
CA LYS A 49 -12.44 4.66 -9.65
C LYS A 49 -13.42 4.72 -8.47
N SER A 50 -14.69 4.36 -8.67
CA SER A 50 -15.67 4.30 -7.58
C SER A 50 -15.27 3.29 -6.48
N LEU A 51 -14.72 2.13 -6.87
CA LEU A 51 -14.26 1.12 -5.91
C LEU A 51 -12.99 1.55 -5.17
N GLN A 52 -12.06 2.24 -5.82
CA GLN A 52 -10.91 2.86 -5.15
C GLN A 52 -11.36 3.92 -4.13
N TRP A 53 -12.38 4.71 -4.47
CA TRP A 53 -12.99 5.66 -3.54
C TRP A 53 -13.58 4.94 -2.32
N ILE A 54 -14.37 3.89 -2.53
CA ILE A 54 -14.93 3.08 -1.43
C ILE A 54 -13.82 2.47 -0.56
N LEU A 55 -12.78 1.92 -1.18
CA LEU A 55 -11.65 1.31 -0.46
C LEU A 55 -10.93 2.35 0.40
N THR A 56 -10.57 3.51 -0.14
CA THR A 56 -9.86 4.56 0.60
C THR A 56 -10.69 5.19 1.72
N HIS A 57 -12.02 5.14 1.63
CA HIS A 57 -12.92 5.64 2.68
C HIS A 57 -13.31 4.58 3.72
N SER A 58 -13.10 3.30 3.43
CA SER A 58 -13.40 2.19 4.34
C SER A 58 -12.55 2.19 5.61
N PHE A 59 -13.18 1.95 6.76
CA PHE A 59 -12.48 1.87 8.04
C PHE A 59 -11.50 0.69 8.09
N HIS A 60 -11.85 -0.45 7.49
CA HIS A 60 -10.96 -1.62 7.41
C HIS A 60 -9.67 -1.30 6.65
N ALA A 61 -9.75 -0.56 5.54
CA ALA A 61 -8.56 -0.17 4.79
C ALA A 61 -7.65 0.79 5.58
N LYS A 62 -8.25 1.72 6.34
CA LYS A 62 -7.52 2.64 7.23
C LYS A 62 -6.81 1.88 8.35
N LEU A 63 -7.48 0.92 8.99
CA LEU A 63 -6.87 0.03 9.98
C LEU A 63 -5.69 -0.74 9.40
N TRP A 64 -5.87 -1.33 8.21
CA TRP A 64 -4.81 -2.07 7.52
C TRP A 64 -3.61 -1.19 7.17
N ALA A 65 -3.85 0.03 6.70
CA ALA A 65 -2.80 1.00 6.40
C ALA A 65 -2.00 1.38 7.66
N VAL A 66 -2.67 1.66 8.78
CA VAL A 66 -1.99 1.96 10.06
C VAL A 66 -1.22 0.75 10.57
N LYS A 67 -1.78 -0.47 10.46
CA LYS A 67 -1.07 -1.70 10.81
C LYS A 67 0.24 -1.83 10.03
N ARG A 68 0.19 -1.69 8.70
CA ARG A 68 1.37 -1.74 7.83
C ARG A 68 2.46 -0.74 8.25
N VAL A 69 2.09 0.49 8.62
CA VAL A 69 3.06 1.53 9.03
C VAL A 69 3.60 1.31 10.45
N THR A 70 2.82 0.70 11.33
CA THR A 70 3.20 0.48 12.74
C THR A 70 3.92 -0.84 12.98
N GLU A 71 3.88 -1.77 12.03
CA GLU A 71 4.60 -3.05 12.10
C GLU A 71 5.90 -3.07 11.30
N ASN A 72 6.08 -2.15 10.35
CA ASN A 72 7.30 -2.11 9.53
C ASN A 72 8.58 -1.79 10.34
N LYS A 73 9.74 -2.08 9.74
CA LYS A 73 11.06 -1.77 10.34
C LYS A 73 11.24 -0.28 10.64
N GLY A 74 10.60 0.59 9.84
CA GLY A 74 10.64 2.06 9.98
C GLY A 74 9.74 2.64 11.07
N LYS A 75 9.02 1.83 11.85
CA LYS A 75 8.07 2.29 12.91
C LYS A 75 8.73 3.10 14.02
N ARG A 76 10.05 2.95 14.18
CA ARG A 76 10.84 3.65 15.21
C ARG A 76 11.25 5.06 14.78
N THR A 77 11.17 5.37 13.49
CA THR A 77 11.68 6.60 12.90
C THR A 77 10.53 7.56 12.64
N SER A 78 10.54 8.73 13.28
CA SER A 78 9.55 9.78 13.07
C SER A 78 9.89 10.68 11.87
N GLY A 79 8.88 11.36 11.35
CA GLY A 79 9.04 12.42 10.35
C GLY A 79 9.46 13.74 11.00
N VAL A 80 9.20 14.85 10.31
CA VAL A 80 9.49 16.22 10.79
C VAL A 80 8.73 16.59 12.06
N ASP A 81 7.55 16.00 12.24
CA ASP A 81 6.64 16.18 13.39
C ASP A 81 7.13 15.51 14.67
N LYS A 82 8.14 14.62 14.59
CA LYS A 82 8.64 13.81 15.72
C LYS A 82 7.58 12.90 16.36
N ILE A 83 6.42 12.67 15.72
CA ILE A 83 5.32 11.85 16.25
C ILE A 83 5.50 10.37 15.86
N ARG A 84 5.13 9.48 16.79
CA ARG A 84 5.06 8.02 16.60
C ARG A 84 3.79 7.46 17.21
N TRP A 85 3.24 6.40 16.61
CA TRP A 85 2.09 5.67 17.16
C TRP A 85 2.58 4.39 17.85
N LYS A 86 2.81 4.49 19.16
CA LYS A 86 3.32 3.38 19.97
C LYS A 86 2.16 2.57 20.55
N ASN A 87 1.17 3.29 21.09
CA ASN A 87 0.12 2.69 21.91
C ASN A 87 -1.09 2.25 21.06
N PRO A 88 -1.79 1.17 21.43
CA PRO A 88 -3.06 0.75 20.82
C PRO A 88 -4.04 1.90 20.54
N THR A 89 -4.23 2.79 21.52
CA THR A 89 -5.14 3.95 21.43
C THR A 89 -4.70 4.95 20.35
N GLN A 90 -3.39 5.24 20.26
CA GLN A 90 -2.82 6.11 19.23
C GLN A 90 -3.00 5.51 17.83
N LYS A 91 -2.81 4.19 17.66
CA LYS A 91 -3.01 3.52 16.38
C LYS A 91 -4.46 3.57 15.92
N LEU A 92 -5.40 3.34 16.84
CA LEU A 92 -6.83 3.40 16.54
C LEU A 92 -7.28 4.83 16.22
N SER A 93 -6.82 5.83 17.00
CA SER A 93 -7.05 7.25 16.73
C SER A 93 -6.45 7.67 15.39
N ALA A 94 -5.25 7.16 15.05
CA ALA A 94 -4.64 7.38 13.75
C ALA A 94 -5.52 6.85 12.60
N ALA A 95 -6.06 5.64 12.72
CA ALA A 95 -6.96 5.09 11.71
C ALA A 95 -8.24 5.91 11.54
N LYS A 96 -8.80 6.44 12.63
CA LYS A 96 -9.96 7.37 12.61
C LYS A 96 -9.61 8.72 11.96
N SER A 97 -8.40 9.23 12.18
CA SER A 97 -7.94 10.53 11.64
C SER A 97 -7.48 10.50 10.18
N LEU A 98 -7.42 9.32 9.53
CA LEU A 98 -7.20 9.18 8.09
C LEU A 98 -8.44 9.61 7.31
N VAL A 99 -8.63 10.93 7.21
CA VAL A 99 -9.72 11.57 6.46
C VAL A 99 -9.12 12.40 5.34
N ARG A 100 -9.61 12.21 4.10
CA ARG A 100 -9.12 12.91 2.90
C ARG A 100 -9.34 14.42 2.99
N LYS A 101 -10.50 14.84 3.48
CA LYS A 101 -10.87 16.26 3.56
C LYS A 101 -9.90 17.00 4.49
N GLY A 102 -9.26 18.04 3.98
CA GLY A 102 -8.30 18.85 4.75
C GLY A 102 -6.94 18.19 4.98
N TYR A 103 -6.65 17.05 4.33
CA TYR A 103 -5.31 16.47 4.40
C TYR A 103 -4.30 17.36 3.64
N LYS A 104 -3.24 17.75 4.33
CA LYS A 104 -2.05 18.41 3.77
C LYS A 104 -0.83 17.60 4.22
N ALA A 105 -0.03 17.16 3.25
CA ALA A 105 1.20 16.43 3.53
C ALA A 105 2.24 17.38 4.15
N LEU A 106 3.01 16.88 5.12
CA LEU A 106 4.11 17.63 5.71
C LEU A 106 5.42 17.37 4.93
N PRO A 107 6.40 18.29 5.02
CA PRO A 107 7.69 18.09 4.37
C PRO A 107 8.41 16.85 4.89
N LEU A 108 9.23 16.24 4.04
CA LEU A 108 10.01 15.04 4.37
C LEU A 108 11.19 15.39 5.28
N ARG A 109 11.45 14.58 6.30
CA ARG A 109 12.66 14.72 7.12
C ARG A 109 13.85 14.09 6.40
N ARG A 110 14.91 14.85 6.16
CA ARG A 110 16.14 14.34 5.53
C ARG A 110 16.99 13.57 6.55
N LEU A 111 17.45 12.39 6.18
CA LEU A 111 18.43 11.60 6.93
C LEU A 111 19.47 11.03 5.97
N TYR A 112 20.74 11.06 6.34
CA TYR A 112 21.82 10.55 5.49
C TYR A 112 22.32 9.21 6.00
N ILE A 113 22.38 8.21 5.11
CA ILE A 113 22.97 6.89 5.39
C ILE A 113 24.25 6.76 4.56
N LEU A 114 25.33 6.27 5.16
CA LEU A 114 26.58 6.01 4.44
C LEU A 114 26.41 4.81 3.50
N LYS A 115 26.84 4.97 2.25
CA LYS A 115 27.04 3.85 1.32
C LYS A 115 28.37 3.15 1.65
N LYS A 116 28.55 1.94 1.12
CA LYS A 116 29.82 1.20 1.20
C LYS A 116 31.01 1.99 0.64
N ASN A 117 30.77 2.84 -0.36
CA ASN A 117 31.79 3.67 -1.00
C ASN A 117 31.99 5.05 -0.33
N GLY A 118 31.59 5.22 0.93
CA GLY A 118 31.76 6.46 1.70
C GLY A 118 30.79 7.60 1.36
N LYS A 119 30.16 7.59 0.18
CA LYS A 119 29.18 8.62 -0.21
C LYS A 119 27.91 8.54 0.64
N LYS A 120 27.30 9.67 0.94
CA LYS A 120 26.03 9.75 1.69
C LYS A 120 24.82 9.53 0.76
N ARG A 121 23.97 8.55 1.07
CA ARG A 121 22.64 8.38 0.45
C ARG A 121 21.61 9.15 1.28
N PRO A 122 20.94 10.16 0.70
CA PRO A 122 19.84 10.80 1.39
C PRO A 122 18.58 9.91 1.42
N LEU A 123 17.88 9.93 2.54
CA LEU A 123 16.53 9.41 2.71
C LEU A 123 15.59 10.54 3.08
N GLY A 124 14.39 10.54 2.48
CA GLY A 124 13.26 11.37 2.91
C GLY A 124 12.31 10.53 3.74
N ILE A 125 12.11 10.91 5.00
CA ILE A 125 11.26 10.18 5.95
C ILE A 125 9.96 10.98 6.12
N PRO A 126 8.81 10.47 5.64
CA PRO A 126 7.52 11.11 5.85
C PRO A 126 7.03 10.94 7.30
N THR A 127 6.02 11.73 7.68
CA THR A 127 5.35 11.55 8.97
C THR A 127 4.62 10.20 9.05
N MET A 128 4.21 9.78 10.25
CA MET A 128 3.41 8.56 10.40
C MET A 128 2.08 8.68 9.64
N LYS A 129 1.45 9.87 9.67
CA LYS A 129 0.21 10.17 8.97
C LYS A 129 0.40 10.06 7.45
N ASP A 130 1.45 10.68 6.90
CA ASP A 130 1.71 10.64 5.46
C ASP A 130 2.01 9.22 4.97
N ARG A 131 2.80 8.45 5.73
CA ARG A 131 3.05 7.02 5.43
C ARG A 131 1.77 6.21 5.44
N ALA A 132 0.85 6.49 6.35
CA ALA A 132 -0.42 5.78 6.41
C ALA A 132 -1.35 6.16 5.25
N PHE A 133 -1.35 7.43 4.80
CA PHE A 133 -2.01 7.82 3.56
C PHE A 133 -1.38 7.15 2.33
N GLN A 134 -0.06 7.07 2.25
CA GLN A 134 0.64 6.35 1.19
C GLN A 134 0.26 4.87 1.18
N ALA A 135 0.27 4.20 2.33
CA ALA A 135 -0.15 2.81 2.46
C ALA A 135 -1.62 2.61 2.08
N LEU A 136 -2.51 3.55 2.45
CA LEU A 136 -3.92 3.49 2.11
C LEU A 136 -4.16 3.60 0.60
N HIS A 137 -3.48 4.54 -0.08
CA HIS A 137 -3.59 4.69 -1.53
C HIS A 137 -2.90 3.54 -2.27
N LEU A 138 -1.81 2.99 -1.72
CA LEU A 138 -1.17 1.80 -2.27
C LEU A 138 -2.14 0.62 -2.35
N LEU A 139 -2.95 0.38 -1.32
CA LEU A 139 -4.00 -0.66 -1.36
C LEU A 139 -4.99 -0.47 -2.52
N ALA A 140 -5.29 0.77 -2.89
CA ALA A 140 -6.18 1.10 -4.00
C ALA A 140 -5.51 1.00 -5.39
N LEU A 141 -4.18 1.18 -5.45
CA LEU A 141 -3.40 1.16 -6.68
C LEU A 141 -2.86 -0.23 -7.04
N GLU A 142 -2.47 -1.04 -6.04
CA GLU A 142 -1.98 -2.41 -6.19
C GLU A 142 -2.82 -3.27 -7.16
N PRO A 143 -4.16 -3.35 -7.06
CA PRO A 143 -4.96 -4.18 -7.98
C PRO A 143 -4.94 -3.66 -9.43
N ILE A 144 -4.74 -2.35 -9.63
CA ILE A 144 -4.65 -1.76 -10.97
C ILE A 144 -3.29 -2.07 -11.57
N SER A 145 -2.21 -1.77 -10.82
CA SER A 145 -0.85 -2.02 -11.28
C SER A 145 -0.64 -3.50 -11.58
N GLU A 146 -1.14 -4.41 -10.75
CA GLU A 146 -0.98 -5.84 -10.99
C GLU A 146 -1.75 -6.34 -12.22
N THR A 147 -2.91 -5.73 -12.54
CA THR A 147 -3.70 -6.11 -13.71
C THR A 147 -3.10 -5.59 -15.01
N LEU A 148 -2.45 -4.41 -14.98
CA LEU A 148 -1.90 -3.75 -16.17
C LEU A 148 -0.40 -3.99 -16.39
N ALA A 149 0.32 -4.47 -15.37
CA ALA A 149 1.76 -4.68 -15.46
C ALA A 149 2.13 -5.78 -16.46
N ASP A 150 3.26 -5.56 -17.13
CA ASP A 150 3.83 -6.53 -18.07
C ASP A 150 4.13 -7.88 -17.40
N LYS A 151 3.99 -8.98 -18.15
CA LYS A 151 4.22 -10.33 -17.63
C LYS A 151 5.70 -10.61 -17.34
N GLY A 152 6.63 -9.97 -18.04
CA GLY A 152 8.07 -10.03 -17.84
C GLY A 152 8.62 -9.02 -16.82
N SER A 153 7.75 -8.19 -16.21
CA SER A 153 8.17 -7.28 -15.14
C SER A 153 8.12 -7.97 -13.76
N TYR A 154 9.23 -7.94 -13.01
CA TYR A 154 9.36 -8.59 -11.70
C TYR A 154 9.57 -7.60 -10.54
N GLY A 155 10.05 -6.38 -10.81
CA GLY A 155 10.43 -5.42 -9.78
C GLY A 155 9.25 -4.93 -8.94
N PHE A 156 9.39 -4.97 -7.62
CA PHE A 156 8.44 -4.40 -6.64
C PHE A 156 6.99 -4.92 -6.72
N ARG A 157 6.78 -6.11 -7.30
CA ARG A 157 5.47 -6.74 -7.42
C ARG A 157 5.20 -7.73 -6.29
N LEU A 158 3.91 -7.92 -5.99
CA LEU A 158 3.49 -8.92 -5.02
C LEU A 158 3.71 -10.31 -5.61
N PHE A 159 4.19 -11.23 -4.76
CA PHE A 159 4.44 -12.63 -5.12
C PHE A 159 5.39 -12.82 -6.30
N ARG A 160 6.28 -11.83 -6.54
CA ARG A 160 7.37 -11.95 -7.50
C ARG A 160 8.71 -11.67 -6.84
N SER A 161 9.73 -12.43 -7.20
CA SER A 161 11.08 -12.32 -6.64
C SER A 161 12.14 -12.14 -7.73
N CYS A 162 13.37 -11.80 -7.34
CA CYS A 162 14.50 -11.79 -8.27
C CYS A 162 14.81 -13.19 -8.83
N HIS A 163 14.44 -14.26 -8.11
CA HIS A 163 14.67 -15.63 -8.57
C HIS A 163 13.74 -15.98 -9.74
N ASP A 164 12.50 -15.50 -9.74
CA ASP A 164 11.55 -15.71 -10.85
C ASP A 164 12.07 -15.03 -12.13
N ALA A 165 12.75 -13.89 -11.99
CA ALA A 165 13.42 -13.23 -13.11
C ALA A 165 14.60 -14.06 -13.64
N LEU A 166 15.41 -14.64 -12.75
CA LEU A 166 16.50 -15.54 -13.13
C LEU A 166 15.98 -16.81 -13.81
N GLU A 167 14.92 -17.42 -13.28
CA GLU A 167 14.27 -18.57 -13.87
C GLU A 167 13.75 -18.26 -15.27
N ARG A 168 13.15 -17.06 -15.46
CA ARG A 168 12.74 -16.61 -16.78
C ARG A 168 13.92 -16.49 -17.75
N CYS A 169 15.03 -15.89 -17.32
CA CYS A 169 16.25 -15.83 -18.12
C CYS A 169 16.77 -17.23 -18.46
N PHE A 170 16.81 -18.13 -17.48
CA PHE A 170 17.26 -19.51 -17.68
C PHE A 170 16.42 -20.21 -18.75
N ILE A 171 15.09 -20.20 -18.63
CA ILE A 171 14.18 -20.84 -19.59
C ILE A 171 14.40 -20.37 -21.03
N HIS A 172 14.71 -19.07 -21.23
CA HIS A 172 14.89 -18.48 -22.57
C HIS A 172 16.31 -18.57 -23.12
N LEU A 173 17.32 -18.75 -22.25
CA LEU A 173 18.73 -18.62 -22.63
C LEU A 173 19.52 -19.93 -22.48
N SER A 174 18.98 -20.93 -21.78
CA SER A 174 19.72 -22.18 -21.48
C SER A 174 19.64 -23.23 -22.58
N ARG A 175 18.80 -23.04 -23.60
CA ARG A 175 18.60 -24.04 -24.66
C ARG A 175 19.65 -23.89 -25.75
N THR A 176 19.97 -24.97 -26.43
CA THR A 176 20.95 -24.98 -27.54
C THR A 176 20.52 -24.13 -28.74
N ASP A 177 19.22 -23.89 -28.90
CA ASP A 177 18.60 -23.05 -29.93
C ASP A 177 18.34 -21.59 -29.48
N SER A 178 18.85 -21.20 -28.31
CA SER A 178 18.63 -19.85 -27.76
C SER A 178 19.45 -18.80 -28.53
N ALA A 179 18.97 -17.55 -28.51
CA ALA A 179 19.68 -16.43 -29.12
C ALA A 179 21.04 -16.18 -28.44
N THR A 180 22.09 -16.00 -29.25
CA THR A 180 23.45 -15.72 -28.77
C THR A 180 23.62 -14.28 -28.24
N TRP A 181 22.74 -13.36 -28.65
CA TRP A 181 22.83 -11.94 -28.33
C TRP A 181 21.53 -11.43 -27.71
N ILE A 182 21.66 -10.57 -26.71
CA ILE A 182 20.57 -9.85 -26.04
C ILE A 182 20.84 -8.36 -26.27
N LEU A 183 19.89 -7.67 -26.89
CA LEU A 183 19.94 -6.23 -27.17
C LEU A 183 19.42 -5.42 -25.98
#